data_AF-N6WBD7-F1
#
_entry.id   AF-N6WBD7-F1
#
_cell.length_a   1.000
_cell.length_b   1.000
_cell.length_c   1.000
_cell.angle_alpha   90.00
_cell.angle_beta   90.00
_cell.angle_gamma   90.00
#
_symmetry.space_group_name_H-M   'P 1'
#
loop_
_entity.id
_entity.type
_entity.pdbx_description
1 polymer ?
#
loop_
_entity_poly.entity_id
_entity_poly.type
_entity_poly.pdbx_seq_one_letter_code
_entity_poly.pdbx_strand_id
1 'polypeptide(L)'
;MDTVIRVGRAKAELFRTWKKPGDRALLIALTGGIGAGKSTVARAFEDLGAVVADADQIAREVVAPGTPGLDAIAKRFGAFLIDEDGALDRSRLAQIVFSDPVARADLEAITHPLIAQRADEVLSSAPPGGLAVYDVPLLAEAGTASGFDVVIVVDAPLEIRLQRLEARGMSRADAQARIRMQASEEQRRALASIWVTNAGSVEECQSLIGTVVTTWLKAS
;
A
#
# COMPACT_ATOMS: atom_id res chain seq x y z
N MET A 1 -15.71 21.85 -9.84
CA MET A 1 -14.52 20.97 -9.84
C MET A 1 -14.93 19.69 -10.54
N ASP A 2 -14.21 19.28 -11.58
CA ASP A 2 -14.52 18.02 -12.27
C ASP A 2 -14.30 16.86 -11.31
N THR A 3 -15.34 16.05 -11.10
CA THR A 3 -15.30 14.89 -10.20
C THR A 3 -14.75 13.65 -10.90
N VAL A 4 -14.47 13.72 -12.20
CA VAL A 4 -13.96 12.59 -12.99
C VAL A 4 -12.87 13.07 -13.94
N ILE A 5 -11.71 12.41 -13.90
CA ILE A 5 -10.60 12.61 -14.84
C ILE A 5 -10.41 11.32 -15.64
N ARG A 6 -10.19 11.43 -16.95
CA ARG A 6 -9.95 10.28 -17.85
C ARG A 6 -8.69 10.50 -18.66
N VAL A 7 -7.87 9.46 -18.78
CA VAL A 7 -6.73 9.40 -19.69
C VAL A 7 -6.77 8.02 -20.36
N GLY A 8 -7.15 7.99 -21.64
CA GLY A 8 -7.35 6.74 -22.36
C GLY A 8 -8.35 5.81 -21.65
N ARG A 9 -7.92 4.59 -21.30
CA ARG A 9 -8.75 3.65 -20.52
C ARG A 9 -8.63 3.81 -19.01
N ALA A 10 -7.70 4.64 -18.52
CA ALA A 10 -7.57 4.95 -17.10
C ALA A 10 -8.56 6.06 -16.69
N LYS A 11 -9.14 5.94 -15.49
CA LYS A 11 -10.09 6.92 -14.95
C LYS A 11 -9.83 7.14 -13.46
N ALA A 12 -9.95 8.38 -13.00
CA ALA A 12 -10.03 8.71 -11.59
C ALA A 12 -11.38 9.37 -11.27
N GLU A 13 -11.96 9.06 -10.12
CA GLU A 13 -13.21 9.63 -9.62
C GLU A 13 -13.00 10.18 -8.21
N LEU A 14 -13.46 11.41 -7.98
CA LEU A 14 -13.41 12.08 -6.69
C LEU A 14 -14.71 11.81 -5.92
N PHE A 15 -14.61 11.13 -4.78
CA PHE A 15 -15.76 10.82 -3.93
C PHE A 15 -15.89 11.76 -2.75
N ARG A 16 -14.77 12.26 -2.23
CA ARG A 16 -14.73 13.10 -1.02
C ARG A 16 -13.68 14.18 -1.17
N THR A 17 -13.97 15.35 -0.65
CA THR A 17 -13.01 16.44 -0.51
C THR A 17 -12.34 16.36 0.86
N TRP A 18 -11.24 17.08 1.02
CA TRP A 18 -10.46 17.17 2.25
C TRP A 18 -9.98 18.60 2.44
N LYS A 19 -9.59 18.93 3.67
CA LYS A 19 -8.88 20.16 3.98
C LYS A 19 -7.38 19.90 3.87
N LYS A 20 -6.68 20.72 3.09
CA LYS A 20 -5.22 20.60 2.99
C LYS A 20 -4.56 21.11 4.28
N PRO A 21 -3.57 20.38 4.82
CA PRO A 21 -2.74 20.90 5.89
C PRO A 21 -1.89 22.07 5.38
N GLY A 22 -1.73 23.11 6.18
CA GLY A 22 -0.89 24.28 5.85
C GLY A 22 0.54 24.18 6.37
N ASP A 23 0.77 23.29 7.34
CA ASP A 23 1.97 23.16 8.15
C ASP A 23 2.75 21.85 7.90
N ARG A 24 2.15 20.90 7.17
CA ARG A 24 2.76 19.61 6.81
C ARG A 24 2.40 19.16 5.40
N ALA A 25 3.00 18.07 4.95
CA ALA A 25 2.60 17.42 3.71
C ALA A 25 1.18 16.85 3.79
N LEU A 26 0.51 16.75 2.64
CA LEU A 26 -0.75 16.03 2.50
C LEU A 26 -0.48 14.53 2.64
N LEU A 27 -1.06 13.91 3.66
CA LEU A 27 -0.84 12.50 3.97
C LEU A 27 -1.89 11.65 3.24
N ILE A 28 -1.41 10.83 2.32
CA ILE A 28 -2.20 10.05 1.38
C ILE A 28 -2.03 8.57 1.70
N ALA A 29 -3.11 7.87 1.99
CA ALA A 29 -3.14 6.42 1.94
C ALA A 29 -3.31 5.96 0.49
N LEU A 30 -2.41 5.13 -0.01
CA LEU A 30 -2.56 4.43 -1.28
C LEU A 30 -2.86 2.97 -0.98
N THR A 31 -4.02 2.48 -1.45
CA THR A 31 -4.43 1.10 -1.25
C THR A 31 -5.07 0.54 -2.52
N GLY A 32 -5.31 -0.75 -2.60
CA GLY A 32 -5.91 -1.34 -3.79
C GLY A 32 -5.94 -2.86 -3.81
N GLY A 33 -6.80 -3.39 -4.68
CA GLY A 33 -6.94 -4.83 -4.84
C GLY A 33 -5.70 -5.49 -5.45
N ILE A 34 -5.48 -6.77 -5.16
CA ILE A 34 -4.41 -7.56 -5.77
C ILE A 34 -4.53 -7.53 -7.30
N GLY A 35 -3.45 -7.21 -8.00
CA GLY A 35 -3.42 -7.06 -9.47
C GLY A 35 -3.94 -5.72 -10.00
N ALA A 36 -4.37 -4.78 -9.14
CA ALA A 36 -4.89 -3.48 -9.59
C ALA A 36 -3.83 -2.51 -10.14
N GLY A 37 -2.54 -2.78 -9.89
CA GLY A 37 -1.44 -1.90 -10.33
C GLY A 37 -1.13 -0.75 -9.37
N LYS A 38 -1.32 -0.98 -8.07
CA LYS A 38 -0.96 -0.06 -6.98
C LYS A 38 0.49 0.44 -7.08
N SER A 39 1.44 -0.46 -7.35
CA SER A 39 2.85 -0.13 -7.55
C SER A 39 3.10 0.83 -8.72
N THR A 40 2.29 0.77 -9.78
CA THR A 40 2.36 1.72 -10.89
C THR A 40 1.93 3.12 -10.45
N VAL A 41 0.90 3.22 -9.61
CA VAL A 41 0.44 4.48 -9.04
C VAL A 41 1.44 5.03 -8.03
N ALA A 42 1.98 4.19 -7.14
CA ALA A 42 3.03 4.57 -6.20
C ALA A 42 4.24 5.15 -6.94
N ARG A 43 4.68 4.47 -8.01
CA ARG A 43 5.79 4.96 -8.83
C ARG A 43 5.49 6.29 -9.51
N ALA A 44 4.27 6.47 -10.01
CA ALA A 44 3.85 7.75 -10.58
C ALA A 44 3.92 8.90 -9.55
N PHE A 45 3.59 8.63 -8.29
CA PHE A 45 3.75 9.60 -7.20
C PHE A 45 5.23 9.92 -6.92
N GLU A 46 6.10 8.92 -6.85
CA GLU A 46 7.56 9.11 -6.71
C GLU A 46 8.13 9.98 -7.83
N ASP A 47 7.79 9.67 -9.09
CA ASP A 47 8.26 10.40 -10.28
C ASP A 47 7.77 11.86 -10.28
N LEU A 48 6.68 12.17 -9.57
CA LEU A 48 6.14 13.52 -9.36
C LEU A 48 6.68 14.22 -8.09
N GLY A 49 7.66 13.62 -7.43
CA GLY A 49 8.34 14.17 -6.25
C GLY A 49 7.59 13.98 -4.94
N ALA A 50 6.64 13.04 -4.86
CA ALA A 50 6.06 12.63 -3.58
C ALA A 50 7.06 11.77 -2.79
N VAL A 51 7.02 11.88 -1.47
CA VAL A 51 7.69 10.92 -0.59
C VAL A 51 6.77 9.71 -0.44
N VAL A 52 7.28 8.52 -0.75
CA VAL A 52 6.50 7.28 -0.68
C VAL A 52 7.09 6.35 0.38
N ALA A 53 6.25 5.93 1.31
CA ALA A 53 6.55 4.85 2.25
C ALA A 53 5.85 3.58 1.77
N ASP A 54 6.59 2.54 1.41
CA ASP A 54 6.02 1.22 1.06
C ASP A 54 5.97 0.34 2.31
N ALA A 55 4.76 -0.02 2.75
CA ALA A 55 4.57 -0.86 3.93
C ALA A 55 5.23 -2.24 3.80
N ASP A 56 5.19 -2.85 2.61
CA ASP A 56 5.77 -4.17 2.35
C ASP A 56 7.30 -4.11 2.37
N GLN A 57 7.88 -3.01 1.90
CA GLN A 57 9.32 -2.74 1.99
C GLN A 57 9.75 -2.49 3.43
N ILE A 58 9.05 -1.59 4.14
CA ILE A 58 9.32 -1.26 5.53
C ILE A 58 9.25 -2.49 6.42
N ALA A 59 8.27 -3.38 6.22
CA ALA A 59 8.16 -4.65 6.94
C ALA A 59 9.37 -5.58 6.70
N ARG A 60 10.18 -5.37 5.65
CA ARG A 60 11.46 -6.06 5.45
C ARG A 60 12.61 -5.34 6.13
N GLU A 61 12.64 -4.02 6.01
CA GLU A 61 13.69 -3.19 6.62
C GLU A 61 13.74 -3.35 8.13
N VAL A 62 12.59 -3.35 8.82
CA VAL A 62 12.55 -3.39 10.29
C VAL A 62 12.99 -4.72 10.89
N VAL A 63 13.12 -5.77 10.08
CA VAL A 63 13.61 -7.11 10.48
C VAL A 63 14.85 -7.53 9.68
N ALA A 64 15.55 -6.57 9.07
CA ALA A 64 16.80 -6.81 8.38
C ALA A 64 17.92 -7.22 9.37
N PRO A 65 19.02 -7.84 8.89
CA PRO A 65 20.17 -8.14 9.74
C PRO A 65 20.62 -6.93 10.57
N GLY A 66 20.82 -7.15 11.88
CA GLY A 66 21.28 -6.12 12.81
C GLY A 66 20.21 -5.17 13.34
N THR A 67 18.93 -5.38 13.04
CA THR A 67 17.85 -4.56 13.60
C THR A 67 17.29 -5.12 14.92
N PRO A 68 16.76 -4.25 15.80
CA PRO A 68 16.06 -4.70 17.01
C PRO A 68 14.85 -5.61 16.73
N GLY A 69 14.20 -5.44 15.57
CA GLY A 69 13.08 -6.28 15.17
C GLY A 69 13.50 -7.73 14.89
N LEU A 70 14.65 -7.94 14.26
CA LEU A 70 15.19 -9.27 14.02
C LEU A 70 15.56 -9.96 15.34
N ASP A 71 16.22 -9.25 16.25
CA ASP A 71 16.60 -9.77 17.57
C ASP A 71 15.37 -10.17 18.39
N ALA A 72 14.31 -9.35 18.37
CA ALA A 72 13.06 -9.65 19.05
C ALA A 72 12.38 -10.91 18.48
N ILE A 73 12.37 -11.07 17.15
CA ILE A 73 11.85 -12.27 16.49
C ILE A 73 12.68 -13.50 16.88
N ALA A 74 14.01 -13.42 16.79
CA ALA A 74 14.90 -14.52 17.17
C ALA A 74 14.72 -14.93 18.64
N LYS A 75 14.53 -13.96 19.55
CA LYS A 75 14.25 -14.22 20.97
C LYS A 75 12.90 -14.90 21.20
N ARG A 76 11.84 -14.51 20.46
CA ARG A 76 10.49 -15.07 20.63
C ARG A 76 10.31 -16.43 19.96
N PHE A 77 10.83 -16.60 18.75
CA PHE A 77 10.56 -17.75 17.90
C PHE A 77 11.74 -18.72 17.77
N GLY A 78 12.95 -18.28 18.14
CA GLY A 78 14.17 -19.08 18.15
C GLY A 78 15.18 -18.62 17.11
N ALA A 79 16.47 -18.73 17.46
CA ALA A 79 17.58 -18.35 16.59
C ALA A 79 17.71 -19.18 15.31
N PHE A 80 17.03 -20.34 15.23
CA PHE A 80 16.99 -21.17 14.02
C PHE A 80 16.29 -20.49 12.82
N LEU A 81 15.61 -19.36 13.05
CA LEU A 81 15.03 -18.53 12.01
C LEU A 81 16.04 -17.58 11.37
N ILE A 82 17.27 -17.53 11.88
CA ILE A 82 18.34 -16.72 11.30
C ILE A 82 19.22 -17.64 10.46
N ASP A 83 19.38 -17.31 9.19
CA ASP A 83 20.25 -18.06 8.28
C ASP A 83 21.74 -17.73 8.50
N GLU A 84 22.60 -18.38 7.71
CA GLU A 84 24.06 -18.23 7.82
C GLU A 84 24.54 -16.80 7.50
N ASP A 85 23.76 -16.03 6.73
CA ASP A 85 24.02 -14.64 6.37
C ASP A 85 23.48 -13.65 7.42
N GLY A 86 22.86 -14.15 8.49
CA GLY A 86 22.25 -13.33 9.52
C GLY A 86 20.87 -12.79 9.16
N ALA A 87 20.26 -13.28 8.07
CA ALA A 87 18.95 -12.85 7.60
C ALA A 87 17.83 -13.75 8.12
N LEU A 88 16.62 -13.19 8.14
CA LEU A 88 15.42 -13.90 8.58
C LEU A 88 14.95 -14.91 7.52
N ASP A 89 14.82 -16.18 7.90
CA ASP A 89 14.06 -17.19 7.16
C ASP A 89 12.56 -16.91 7.25
N ARG A 90 12.11 -16.04 6.36
CA ARG A 90 10.72 -15.58 6.24
C ARG A 90 9.77 -16.72 5.90
N SER A 91 10.22 -17.69 5.11
CA SER A 91 9.39 -18.82 4.70
C SER A 91 9.06 -19.70 5.91
N ARG A 92 10.07 -19.97 6.75
CA ARG A 92 9.90 -20.74 7.98
C ARG A 92 9.09 -19.97 9.03
N LEU A 93 9.34 -18.67 9.21
CA LEU A 93 8.52 -17.84 10.08
C LEU A 93 7.05 -17.83 9.62
N ALA A 94 6.80 -17.70 8.31
CA ALA A 94 5.45 -17.72 7.74
C ALA A 94 4.71 -19.03 8.05
N GLN A 95 5.39 -20.18 7.96
CA GLN A 95 4.78 -21.48 8.31
C GLN A 95 4.34 -21.54 9.78
N ILE A 96 5.14 -20.97 10.69
CA ILE A 96 4.82 -20.90 12.12
C ILE A 96 3.58 -20.01 12.34
N VAL A 97 3.62 -18.77 11.86
CA VAL A 97 2.53 -17.80 12.14
C VAL A 97 1.25 -18.07 11.37
N PHE A 98 1.32 -18.81 10.25
CA PHE A 98 0.12 -19.20 9.51
C PHE A 98 -0.70 -20.28 10.22
N SER A 99 -0.04 -21.14 11.00
CA SER A 99 -0.68 -22.25 11.71
C SER A 99 -1.04 -21.93 13.17
N ASP A 100 -0.45 -20.88 13.74
CA ASP A 100 -0.64 -20.50 15.14
C ASP A 100 -1.06 -19.01 15.27
N PRO A 101 -2.32 -18.73 15.64
CA PRO A 101 -2.82 -17.37 15.87
C PRO A 101 -2.09 -16.62 16.99
N VAL A 102 -1.57 -17.30 18.01
CA VAL A 102 -0.78 -16.69 19.10
C VAL A 102 0.57 -16.27 18.56
N ALA A 103 1.24 -17.14 17.80
CA ALA A 103 2.50 -16.81 17.12
C ALA A 103 2.32 -15.62 16.17
N ARG A 104 1.21 -15.55 15.43
CA ARG A 104 0.89 -14.41 14.57
C ARG A 104 0.74 -13.12 15.38
N ALA A 105 -0.03 -13.15 16.46
CA ALA A 105 -0.22 -11.98 17.32
C ALA A 105 1.11 -11.49 17.94
N ASP A 106 1.99 -12.40 18.33
CA ASP A 106 3.31 -12.06 18.87
C ASP A 106 4.21 -11.41 17.80
N LEU A 107 4.18 -11.91 16.56
CA LEU A 107 4.92 -11.30 15.45
C LEU A 107 4.37 -9.89 15.14
N GLU A 108 3.05 -9.74 15.10
CA GLU A 108 2.38 -8.46 14.89
C GLU A 108 2.75 -7.46 16.02
N ALA A 109 2.78 -7.90 17.28
CA ALA A 109 3.17 -7.07 18.42
C ALA A 109 4.63 -6.59 18.35
N ILE A 110 5.53 -7.40 17.79
CA ILE A 110 6.94 -7.02 17.57
C ILE A 110 7.06 -6.04 16.39
N THR A 111 6.40 -6.34 15.28
CA THR A 111 6.65 -5.66 14.01
C THR A 111 5.84 -4.38 13.83
N HIS A 112 4.58 -4.32 14.29
CA HIS A 112 3.71 -3.16 14.06
C HIS A 112 4.28 -1.84 14.61
N PRO A 113 4.82 -1.77 15.85
CA PRO A 113 5.41 -0.51 16.34
C PRO A 113 6.61 -0.06 15.51
N LEU A 114 7.46 -1.00 15.07
CA LEU A 114 8.64 -0.71 14.25
C LEU A 114 8.26 -0.23 12.85
N ILE A 115 7.26 -0.87 12.23
CA ILE A 115 6.72 -0.46 10.93
C ILE A 115 6.12 0.94 11.04
N ALA A 116 5.32 1.20 12.08
CA ALA A 116 4.69 2.51 12.29
C ALA A 116 5.74 3.62 12.47
N GLN A 117 6.76 3.39 13.30
CA GLN A 117 7.84 4.34 13.51
C GLN A 117 8.59 4.60 12.19
N ARG A 118 9.00 3.55 11.48
CA ARG A 118 9.73 3.71 10.22
C ARG A 118 8.90 4.41 9.14
N ALA A 119 7.61 4.12 9.07
CA ALA A 119 6.70 4.81 8.16
C ALA A 119 6.59 6.30 8.51
N ASP A 120 6.46 6.64 9.80
CA ASP A 120 6.41 8.03 10.26
C ASP A 120 7.71 8.79 9.92
N GLU A 121 8.87 8.18 10.13
CA GLU A 121 10.18 8.74 9.74
C GLU A 121 10.27 9.02 8.23
N VAL A 122 9.77 8.10 7.39
CA VAL A 122 9.74 8.32 5.94
C VAL A 122 8.77 9.44 5.60
N LEU A 123 7.51 9.34 6.05
CA LEU A 123 6.44 10.26 5.65
C LEU A 123 6.67 11.69 6.16
N SER A 124 7.25 11.86 7.35
CA SER A 124 7.60 13.16 7.93
C SER A 124 8.75 13.87 7.21
N SER A 125 9.53 13.16 6.37
CA SER A 125 10.53 13.79 5.50
C SER A 125 9.92 14.59 4.35
N ALA A 126 8.62 14.43 4.08
CA ALA A 126 7.92 15.21 3.08
C ALA A 126 7.76 16.68 3.53
N PRO A 127 8.14 17.66 2.70
CA PRO A 127 8.07 19.06 3.09
C PRO A 127 6.61 19.54 3.21
N PRO A 128 6.34 20.61 4.00
CA PRO A 128 5.04 21.26 4.01
C PRO A 128 4.53 21.59 2.61
N GLY A 129 3.25 21.31 2.33
CA GLY A 129 2.66 21.44 0.99
C GLY A 129 3.07 20.36 -0.02
N GLY A 130 3.96 19.44 0.37
CA GLY A 130 4.31 18.24 -0.38
C GLY A 130 3.25 17.13 -0.28
N LEU A 131 3.54 15.98 -0.89
CA LEU A 131 2.71 14.78 -0.83
C LEU A 131 3.50 13.68 -0.10
N ALA A 132 2.93 13.12 0.95
CA ALA A 132 3.45 11.95 1.66
C ALA A 132 2.48 10.79 1.40
N VAL A 133 2.92 9.78 0.65
CA VAL A 133 2.08 8.65 0.24
C VAL A 133 2.50 7.43 1.03
N TYR A 134 1.59 6.87 1.81
CA TYR A 134 1.78 5.59 2.46
C TYR A 134 1.10 4.50 1.64
N ASP A 135 1.90 3.63 1.02
CA ASP A 135 1.43 2.52 0.22
C ASP A 135 1.10 1.30 1.10
N VAL A 136 -0.19 1.13 1.43
CA VAL A 136 -0.69 0.16 2.42
C VAL A 136 -1.69 -0.82 1.78
N PRO A 137 -1.36 -2.12 1.67
CA PRO A 137 -2.20 -3.09 0.97
C PRO A 137 -3.51 -3.48 1.67
N LEU A 138 -3.63 -3.36 3.00
CA LEU A 138 -4.75 -3.90 3.79
C LEU A 138 -5.59 -2.84 4.53
N LEU A 139 -5.65 -1.62 3.99
CA LEU A 139 -6.33 -0.51 4.66
C LEU A 139 -7.85 -0.74 4.80
N ALA A 140 -8.48 -1.34 3.78
CA ALA A 140 -9.91 -1.60 3.80
C ALA A 140 -10.30 -2.74 4.75
N GLU A 141 -9.45 -3.74 4.82
CA GLU A 141 -9.56 -4.88 5.74
C GLU A 141 -9.41 -4.44 7.20
N ALA A 142 -8.57 -3.44 7.47
CA ALA A 142 -8.42 -2.84 8.80
C ALA A 142 -9.63 -1.97 9.22
N GLY A 143 -10.52 -1.62 8.29
CA GLY A 143 -11.77 -0.91 8.56
C GLY A 143 -11.62 0.55 9.00
N THR A 144 -10.40 1.10 8.98
CA THR A 144 -10.14 2.49 9.37
C THR A 144 -9.13 3.14 8.45
N ALA A 145 -9.44 4.38 8.04
CA ALA A 145 -8.53 5.29 7.36
C ALA A 145 -8.18 6.51 8.23
N SER A 146 -8.45 6.41 9.53
CA SER A 146 -8.14 7.47 10.50
C SER A 146 -6.65 7.77 10.47
N GLY A 147 -6.31 9.05 10.28
CA GLY A 147 -4.92 9.52 10.20
C GLY A 147 -4.48 9.94 8.80
N PHE A 148 -5.21 9.57 7.73
CA PHE A 148 -4.93 10.05 6.37
C PHE A 148 -5.83 11.21 6.00
N ASP A 149 -5.28 12.20 5.28
CA ASP A 149 -6.07 13.29 4.70
C ASP A 149 -6.84 12.82 3.45
N VAL A 150 -6.22 11.92 2.69
CA VAL A 150 -6.76 11.38 1.43
C VAL A 150 -6.56 9.89 1.37
N VAL A 151 -7.58 9.15 0.94
CA VAL A 151 -7.46 7.73 0.60
C VAL A 151 -7.63 7.56 -0.90
N ILE A 152 -6.59 7.06 -1.55
CA ILE A 152 -6.60 6.69 -2.96
C ILE A 152 -6.72 5.17 -3.06
N VAL A 153 -7.83 4.71 -3.61
CA VAL A 153 -8.05 3.28 -3.90
C VAL A 153 -7.77 3.02 -5.37
N VAL A 154 -6.85 2.11 -5.65
CA VAL A 154 -6.55 1.62 -6.99
C VAL A 154 -7.30 0.32 -7.23
N ASP A 155 -8.08 0.28 -8.31
CA ASP A 155 -8.74 -0.92 -8.80
C ASP A 155 -8.54 -1.08 -10.31
N ALA A 156 -8.89 -2.24 -10.83
CA ALA A 156 -8.92 -2.52 -12.26
C ALA A 156 -10.02 -3.55 -12.56
N PRO A 157 -10.55 -3.60 -13.80
CA PRO A 157 -11.48 -4.65 -14.20
C PRO A 157 -10.94 -6.04 -13.85
N LEU A 158 -11.83 -6.93 -13.38
CA LEU A 158 -11.45 -8.27 -12.89
C LEU A 158 -10.56 -9.02 -13.88
N GLU A 159 -10.92 -9.06 -15.16
CA GLU A 159 -10.13 -9.74 -16.18
C GLU A 159 -8.71 -9.18 -16.34
N ILE A 160 -8.55 -7.86 -16.23
CA ILE A 160 -7.21 -7.22 -16.27
C ILE A 160 -6.39 -7.62 -15.04
N ARG A 161 -7.03 -7.67 -13.85
CA ARG A 161 -6.37 -8.12 -12.61
C ARG A 161 -5.92 -9.58 -12.72
N LEU A 162 -6.78 -10.45 -13.25
CA LEU A 162 -6.46 -11.87 -13.47
C LEU A 162 -5.29 -12.03 -14.44
N GLN A 163 -5.33 -11.37 -15.60
CA GLN A 163 -4.23 -11.39 -16.58
C GLN A 163 -2.90 -10.93 -15.98
N ARG A 164 -2.92 -9.85 -15.20
CA ARG A 164 -1.72 -9.34 -14.51
C ARG A 164 -1.17 -10.31 -13.48
N LEU A 165 -2.02 -11.08 -12.80
CA LEU A 165 -1.61 -12.07 -11.81
C LEU A 165 -1.11 -13.36 -12.45
N GLU A 166 -1.74 -13.80 -13.53
CA GLU A 166 -1.28 -14.91 -14.37
C GLU A 166 0.12 -14.63 -14.93
N ALA A 167 0.35 -13.42 -15.44
CA ALA A 167 1.67 -12.98 -15.90
C ALA A 167 2.74 -12.96 -14.80
N ARG A 168 2.34 -12.98 -13.51
CA ARG A 168 3.23 -13.08 -12.35
C ARG A 168 3.36 -14.51 -11.82
N GLY A 169 2.89 -15.51 -12.58
CA GLY A 169 3.01 -16.93 -12.25
C GLY A 169 1.92 -17.47 -11.33
N MET A 170 0.83 -16.73 -11.09
CA MET A 170 -0.29 -17.20 -10.28
C MET A 170 -1.33 -17.92 -11.14
N SER A 171 -1.87 -19.05 -10.68
CA SER A 171 -2.97 -19.69 -11.39
C SER A 171 -4.24 -18.82 -11.35
N ARG A 172 -5.09 -18.89 -12.38
CA ARG A 172 -6.36 -18.16 -12.42
C ARG A 172 -7.24 -18.46 -11.21
N ALA A 173 -7.29 -19.72 -10.80
CA ALA A 173 -8.07 -20.17 -9.66
C ALA A 173 -7.55 -19.55 -8.34
N ASP A 174 -6.23 -19.54 -8.13
CA ASP A 174 -5.61 -18.91 -6.96
C ASP A 174 -5.81 -17.39 -6.97
N ALA A 175 -5.68 -16.75 -8.13
CA ALA A 175 -5.93 -15.32 -8.28
C ALA A 175 -7.37 -14.96 -7.91
N GLN A 176 -8.36 -15.71 -8.42
CA GLN A 176 -9.76 -15.53 -8.06
C GLN A 176 -10.03 -15.80 -6.58
N ALA A 177 -9.41 -16.82 -5.99
CA ALA A 177 -9.53 -17.11 -4.56
C ALA A 177 -9.01 -15.94 -3.72
N ARG A 178 -7.81 -15.42 -4.04
CA ARG A 178 -7.22 -14.28 -3.32
C ARG A 178 -8.04 -13.00 -3.48
N ILE A 179 -8.53 -12.70 -4.69
CA ILE A 179 -9.38 -11.52 -4.93
C ILE A 179 -10.65 -11.58 -4.08
N ARG A 180 -11.26 -12.76 -3.94
CA ARG A 180 -12.49 -12.96 -3.13
C ARG A 180 -12.26 -12.81 -1.63
N MET A 181 -11.04 -13.03 -1.14
CA MET A 181 -10.69 -12.88 0.27
C MET A 181 -10.42 -11.41 0.68
N GLN A 182 -10.21 -10.51 -0.28
CA GLN A 182 -10.01 -9.09 -0.01
C GLN A 182 -11.32 -8.37 0.31
N ALA A 183 -11.22 -7.19 0.91
CA ALA A 183 -12.37 -6.32 1.15
C ALA A 183 -13.22 -6.12 -0.12
N SER A 184 -14.54 -6.05 0.05
CA SER A 184 -15.47 -5.82 -1.05
C SER A 184 -15.25 -4.46 -1.70
N GLU A 185 -15.73 -4.31 -2.95
CA GLU A 185 -15.69 -3.00 -3.62
C GLU A 185 -16.42 -1.93 -2.80
N GLU A 186 -17.57 -2.28 -2.21
CA GLU A 186 -18.34 -1.39 -1.35
C GLU A 186 -17.53 -0.90 -0.14
N GLN A 187 -16.85 -1.82 0.56
CA GLN A 187 -15.98 -1.48 1.69
C GLN A 187 -14.83 -0.56 1.26
N ARG A 188 -14.20 -0.83 0.11
CA ARG A 188 -13.15 0.03 -0.43
C ARG A 188 -13.67 1.42 -0.82
N ARG A 189 -14.83 1.51 -1.48
CA ARG A 189 -15.49 2.77 -1.85
C ARG A 189 -15.89 3.58 -0.62
N ALA A 190 -16.28 2.92 0.47
CA ALA A 190 -16.64 3.57 1.72
C ALA A 190 -15.46 4.30 2.39
N LEU A 191 -14.22 3.98 2.03
CA LEU A 191 -13.02 4.67 2.52
C LEU A 191 -12.42 5.65 1.51
N ALA A 192 -12.66 5.45 0.21
CA ALA A 192 -12.02 6.22 -0.85
C ALA A 192 -12.38 7.71 -0.83
N SER A 193 -11.36 8.57 -0.86
CA SER A 193 -11.48 9.96 -1.30
C SER A 193 -11.38 10.04 -2.81
N ILE A 194 -10.45 9.28 -3.41
CA ILE A 194 -10.27 9.14 -4.84
C ILE A 194 -10.28 7.65 -5.21
N TRP A 195 -11.03 7.30 -6.26
CA TRP A 195 -11.04 5.99 -6.87
C TRP A 195 -10.33 6.00 -8.22
N VAL A 196 -9.28 5.20 -8.37
CA VAL A 196 -8.49 5.07 -9.61
C VAL A 196 -8.80 3.73 -10.26
N THR A 197 -9.39 3.75 -11.45
CA THR A 197 -9.54 2.59 -12.32
C THR A 197 -8.34 2.52 -13.29
N ASN A 198 -7.42 1.60 -13.02
CA ASN A 198 -6.26 1.31 -13.86
C ASN A 198 -6.57 0.20 -14.87
N ALA A 199 -7.34 0.55 -15.92
CA ALA A 199 -7.66 -0.36 -17.04
C ALA A 199 -6.78 -0.16 -18.28
N GLY A 200 -5.82 0.77 -18.22
CA GLY A 200 -5.01 1.24 -19.33
C GLY A 200 -3.58 0.69 -19.37
N SER A 201 -2.75 1.33 -20.19
CA SER A 201 -1.29 1.15 -20.17
C SER A 201 -0.67 1.80 -18.92
N VAL A 202 0.61 1.53 -18.68
CA VAL A 202 1.35 2.15 -17.59
C VAL A 202 1.42 3.67 -17.79
N GLU A 203 1.64 4.12 -19.02
CA GLU A 203 1.73 5.53 -19.40
C GLU A 203 0.39 6.26 -19.22
N GLU A 204 -0.72 5.62 -19.62
CA GLU A 204 -2.06 6.15 -19.38
C GLU A 204 -2.32 6.32 -17.88
N CYS A 205 -1.92 5.34 -17.07
CA CYS A 205 -2.06 5.40 -15.62
C CYS A 205 -1.18 6.50 -15.00
N GLN A 206 0.08 6.64 -15.42
CA GLN A 206 0.99 7.67 -14.92
C GLN A 206 0.49 9.08 -15.28
N SER A 207 0.04 9.28 -16.52
CA SER A 207 -0.53 10.56 -16.97
C SER A 207 -1.82 10.92 -16.24
N LEU A 208 -2.68 9.92 -15.94
CA LEU A 208 -3.84 10.10 -15.09
C LEU A 208 -3.44 10.61 -13.70
N ILE A 209 -2.45 9.99 -13.05
CA ILE A 209 -1.99 10.41 -11.72
C ILE A 209 -1.39 11.82 -11.76
N GLY A 210 -0.63 12.17 -12.80
CA GLY A 210 -0.17 13.55 -13.02
C GLY A 210 -1.33 14.55 -13.02
N THR A 211 -2.40 14.24 -13.76
CA THR A 211 -3.59 15.10 -13.83
C THR A 211 -4.35 15.17 -12.51
N VAL A 212 -4.45 14.06 -11.76
CA VAL A 212 -5.03 14.01 -10.41
C VAL A 212 -4.24 14.88 -9.44
N VAL A 213 -2.90 14.81 -9.49
CA VAL A 213 -2.02 15.60 -8.65
C VAL A 213 -2.23 17.10 -8.91
N THR A 214 -2.20 17.53 -10.16
CA THR A 214 -2.36 18.95 -10.50
C THR A 214 -3.77 19.47 -10.20
N THR A 215 -4.79 18.68 -10.49
CA THR A 215 -6.19 19.13 -10.46
C THR A 215 -6.82 19.02 -9.07
N TRP A 216 -6.50 17.98 -8.31
CA TRP A 216 -7.15 17.71 -7.02
C TRP A 216 -6.19 17.85 -5.83
N LEU A 217 -4.99 17.26 -5.91
CA LEU A 217 -4.10 17.20 -4.74
C LEU A 217 -3.31 18.50 -4.51
N LYS A 218 -2.93 19.21 -5.58
CA LYS A 218 -2.14 20.47 -5.52
C LYS A 218 -2.91 21.74 -5.89
N ALA A 219 -4.13 21.64 -6.42
CA ALA A 219 -4.95 22.82 -6.76
C ALA A 219 -5.25 23.72 -5.55
N SER A 220 -5.00 25.02 -5.67
CA SER A 220 -5.17 26.03 -4.61
C SER A 220 -6.59 26.12 -4.05
#